data_AF-A0A7C1KJY7-F1
#
_entry.id   AF-A0A7C1KJY7-F1
#
_cell.length_a   1.000
_cell.length_b   1.000
_cell.length_c   1.000
_cell.angle_alpha   90.00
_cell.angle_beta   90.00
_cell.angle_gamma   90.00
#
_symmetry.space_group_name_H-M   'P 1'
#
loop_
_entity.id
_entity.type
_entity.pdbx_description
1 polymer ?
#
loop_
_entity_poly.entity_id
_entity_poly.type
_entity_poly.pdbx_seq_one_letter_code
_entity_poly.pdbx_strand_id
1 'polypeptide(L)'
;MSGRGWAGAGFLLTIALICWVGTEGAIRADVPKWTVKPVEAAIPKSVSASIQAVLSPAALEVQDETGKPVATLWRRKELPLQQKGANSYAALAEGMLIGLIQWHQPWTDYRKQKVKPGVYTLRFARQPMDGDHMGTAPYNEFLLLVPAALDEKPDTLMVDELHELSGKTVGRKHPSMMLLFPYRKGNSDAATLTARPQDHLTLDFVIPVGGGGTLGFALTVVGHTMAE
;
A
#
# COMPACT_ATOMS: atom_id res chain seq x y z
N MET A 1 37.36 56.90 55.83
CA MET A 1 38.73 56.39 55.62
C MET A 1 38.73 55.62 54.31
N SER A 2 38.88 56.37 53.22
CA SER A 2 40.04 56.34 52.30
C SER A 2 39.94 55.22 51.26
N GLY A 3 39.47 55.60 50.07
CA GLY A 3 39.33 54.74 48.91
C GLY A 3 40.68 54.28 48.35
N ARG A 4 40.64 53.15 47.64
CA ARG A 4 41.74 52.61 46.84
C ARG A 4 41.37 52.72 45.36
N GLY A 5 42.19 53.44 44.61
CA GLY A 5 42.33 53.24 43.17
C GLY A 5 43.47 52.27 42.88
N TRP A 6 43.40 51.56 41.75
CA TRP A 6 44.24 51.78 40.56
C TRP A 6 44.45 50.48 39.76
N ALA A 7 44.16 50.56 38.44
CA ALA A 7 44.71 49.89 37.24
C ALA A 7 45.28 48.46 37.33
N GLY A 8 45.11 47.57 36.36
CA GLY A 8 44.81 47.72 34.93
C GLY A 8 45.79 46.87 34.12
N ALA A 9 45.27 46.04 33.19
CA ALA A 9 45.92 45.31 32.07
C ALA A 9 45.06 44.05 31.87
N GLY A 10 44.42 43.77 30.73
CA GLY A 10 44.90 43.88 29.36
C GLY A 10 45.11 42.46 28.83
N PHE A 11 44.06 41.83 28.27
CA PHE A 11 44.22 40.59 27.51
C PHE A 11 43.24 40.56 26.33
N LEU A 12 43.79 40.57 25.13
CA LEU A 12 43.09 40.37 23.87
C LEU A 12 42.68 38.89 23.77
N LEU A 13 41.37 38.63 23.63
CA LEU A 13 40.85 37.28 23.38
C LEU A 13 40.38 37.20 21.93
N THR A 14 41.12 36.47 21.10
CA THR A 14 40.75 36.13 19.73
C THR A 14 39.64 35.07 19.77
N ILE A 15 38.40 35.43 19.44
CA ILE A 15 37.29 34.49 19.35
C ILE A 15 37.37 33.78 17.98
N ALA A 16 37.77 32.50 17.99
CA ALA A 16 37.61 31.62 16.86
C ALA A 16 36.15 31.14 16.79
N LEU A 17 35.43 31.59 15.77
CA LEU A 17 34.07 31.14 15.47
C LEU A 17 34.15 29.75 14.81
N ILE A 18 33.93 28.68 15.59
CA ILE A 18 33.78 27.33 15.04
C ILE A 18 32.33 27.19 14.56
N CYS A 19 32.14 27.28 13.24
CA CYS A 19 30.88 26.89 12.60
C CYS A 19 30.74 25.37 12.68
N TRP A 20 29.98 24.89 13.67
CA TRP A 20 29.51 23.51 13.70
C TRP A 20 28.47 23.35 12.59
N VAL A 21 28.88 22.78 11.45
CA VAL A 21 27.93 22.28 10.45
C VAL A 21 27.31 21.02 11.05
N GLY A 22 26.10 21.16 11.60
CA GLY A 22 25.33 20.00 12.03
C GLY A 22 25.05 19.14 10.81
N THR A 23 25.60 17.94 10.78
CA THR A 23 25.06 16.88 9.93
C THR A 23 23.64 16.62 10.41
N GLU A 24 22.67 17.18 9.69
CA GLU A 24 21.27 16.76 9.78
C GLU A 24 21.24 15.27 9.46
N GLY A 25 21.25 14.45 10.50
CA GLY A 25 20.90 13.05 10.37
C GLY A 25 19.49 13.03 9.80
N ALA A 26 19.34 12.54 8.58
CA ALA A 26 18.04 12.24 8.02
C ALA A 26 17.27 11.42 9.07
N ILE A 27 16.17 11.97 9.58
CA ILE A 27 15.24 11.23 10.43
C ILE A 27 14.71 10.12 9.53
N ARG A 28 15.36 8.97 9.59
CA ARG A 28 14.87 7.75 8.98
C ARG A 28 13.67 7.38 9.83
N ALA A 29 12.47 7.66 9.33
CA ALA A 29 11.26 7.12 9.93
C ALA A 29 11.51 5.61 10.14
N ASP A 30 11.32 5.14 11.37
CA ASP A 30 11.47 3.72 11.69
C ASP A 30 10.47 2.97 10.83
N VAL A 31 10.97 2.30 9.79
CA VAL A 31 10.15 1.46 8.93
C VAL A 31 9.53 0.40 9.84
N PRO A 32 8.19 0.27 9.91
CA PRO A 32 7.57 -0.74 10.73
C PRO A 32 8.18 -2.11 10.41
N LYS A 33 8.62 -2.85 11.44
CA LYS A 33 9.25 -4.18 11.27
C LYS A 33 8.21 -5.26 10.99
N TRP A 34 7.33 -4.98 10.05
CA TRP A 34 6.32 -5.90 9.60
C TRP A 34 6.96 -7.00 8.75
N THR A 35 6.30 -8.14 8.72
CA THR A 35 6.77 -9.30 7.95
C THR A 35 5.69 -9.83 7.05
N VAL A 36 6.10 -10.51 5.98
CA VAL A 36 5.19 -11.27 5.13
C VAL A 36 5.73 -12.69 4.98
N LYS A 37 4.84 -13.67 5.03
CA LYS A 37 5.18 -15.07 4.76
C LYS A 37 4.08 -15.75 3.92
N PRO A 38 4.44 -16.68 3.04
CA PRO A 38 3.46 -17.55 2.40
C PRO A 38 2.84 -18.48 3.45
N VAL A 39 1.52 -18.68 3.38
CA VAL A 39 0.78 -19.63 4.22
C VAL A 39 -0.23 -20.39 3.38
N GLU A 40 -0.50 -21.64 3.77
CA GLU A 40 -1.69 -22.34 3.31
C GLU A 40 -2.86 -21.91 4.19
N ALA A 41 -3.81 -21.17 3.60
CA ALA A 41 -4.98 -20.69 4.31
C ALA A 41 -6.23 -20.94 3.47
N ALA A 42 -7.25 -21.52 4.09
CA ALA A 42 -8.54 -21.71 3.45
C ALA A 42 -9.16 -20.34 3.11
N ILE A 43 -9.63 -20.20 1.87
CA ILE A 43 -10.38 -19.00 1.47
C ILE A 43 -11.68 -18.97 2.30
N PRO A 44 -12.04 -17.82 2.90
CA PRO A 44 -13.26 -17.73 3.71
C PRO A 44 -14.51 -18.18 2.93
N LYS A 45 -15.36 -18.98 3.57
CA LYS A 45 -16.60 -19.51 2.98
C LYS A 45 -17.61 -18.42 2.57
N SER A 46 -17.44 -17.21 3.09
CA SER A 46 -18.24 -16.03 2.72
C SER A 46 -17.95 -15.52 1.31
N VAL A 47 -16.89 -15.98 0.67
CA VAL A 47 -16.54 -15.65 -0.72
C VAL A 47 -17.31 -16.59 -1.65
N SER A 48 -17.84 -16.08 -2.78
CA SER A 48 -18.55 -16.93 -3.73
C SER A 48 -17.67 -18.06 -4.30
N ALA A 49 -18.28 -19.20 -4.64
CA ALA A 49 -17.55 -20.31 -5.24
C ALA A 49 -16.86 -19.91 -6.56
N SER A 50 -17.50 -19.05 -7.37
CA SER A 50 -16.96 -18.55 -8.64
C SER A 50 -15.68 -17.74 -8.45
N ILE A 51 -15.59 -16.92 -7.39
CA ILE A 51 -14.37 -16.18 -7.06
C ILE A 51 -13.32 -17.12 -6.46
N GLN A 52 -13.70 -18.02 -5.55
CA GLN A 52 -12.78 -19.01 -4.98
C GLN A 52 -12.07 -19.84 -6.07
N ALA A 53 -12.79 -20.22 -7.13
CA ALA A 53 -12.25 -21.04 -8.22
C ALA A 53 -11.04 -20.42 -8.93
N VAL A 54 -10.95 -19.08 -8.99
CA VAL A 54 -9.87 -18.36 -9.68
C VAL A 54 -8.73 -17.92 -8.77
N LEU A 55 -8.84 -18.11 -7.45
CA LEU A 55 -7.84 -17.71 -6.46
C LEU A 55 -6.85 -18.83 -6.13
N SER A 56 -5.57 -18.49 -5.99
CA SER A 56 -4.54 -19.41 -5.50
C SER A 56 -4.80 -19.77 -4.04
N PRO A 57 -4.68 -21.05 -3.64
CA PRO A 57 -4.79 -21.44 -2.22
C PRO A 57 -3.58 -20.97 -1.39
N ALA A 58 -2.46 -20.64 -2.02
CA ALA A 58 -1.29 -20.08 -1.36
C ALA A 58 -1.52 -18.59 -1.08
N ALA A 59 -1.72 -18.27 0.19
CA ALA A 59 -1.96 -16.92 0.66
C ALA A 59 -0.67 -16.26 1.16
N LEU A 60 -0.71 -14.94 1.32
CA LEU A 60 0.33 -14.14 1.92
C LEU A 60 -0.21 -13.59 3.24
N GLU A 61 0.39 -13.98 4.37
CA GLU A 61 0.07 -13.43 5.68
C GLU A 61 1.02 -12.27 5.98
N VAL A 62 0.44 -11.08 6.20
CA VAL A 62 1.15 -9.88 6.66
C VAL A 62 1.00 -9.80 8.17
N GLN A 63 2.12 -9.69 8.87
CA GLN A 63 2.17 -9.57 10.32
C GLN A 63 2.79 -8.24 10.73
N ASP A 64 2.31 -7.68 11.84
CA ASP A 64 2.91 -6.50 12.44
C ASP A 64 4.23 -6.83 13.14
N GLU A 65 4.85 -5.82 13.75
CA GLU A 65 6.11 -5.93 14.50
C GLU A 65 6.05 -6.87 15.72
N THR A 66 4.85 -7.20 16.19
CA THR A 66 4.63 -8.15 17.30
C THR A 66 4.46 -9.59 16.79
N GLY A 67 4.44 -9.80 15.47
CA GLY A 67 4.15 -11.08 14.83
C GLY A 67 2.67 -11.41 14.73
N LYS A 68 1.78 -10.45 15.04
CA LYS A 68 0.33 -10.67 14.96
C LYS A 68 -0.14 -10.52 13.51
N PRO A 69 -0.97 -11.47 13.00
CA PRO A 69 -1.56 -11.34 11.67
C PRO A 69 -2.44 -10.08 11.55
N VAL A 70 -2.12 -9.23 10.57
CA VAL A 70 -2.87 -8.02 10.21
C VAL A 70 -3.77 -8.28 9.01
N ALA A 71 -3.23 -8.97 8.01
CA ALA A 71 -3.96 -9.30 6.79
C ALA A 71 -3.55 -10.65 6.22
N THR A 72 -4.47 -11.28 5.50
CA THR A 72 -4.19 -12.44 4.65
C THR A 72 -4.66 -12.14 3.24
N LEU A 73 -3.79 -12.29 2.24
CA LEU A 73 -4.07 -11.98 0.85
C LEU A 73 -3.99 -13.25 -0.02
N TRP A 74 -5.04 -13.51 -0.78
CA TRP A 74 -5.08 -14.53 -1.84
C TRP A 74 -5.06 -13.84 -3.19
N ARG A 75 -4.16 -14.27 -4.08
CA ARG A 75 -4.05 -13.72 -5.44
C ARG A 75 -4.85 -14.59 -6.40
N ARG A 76 -5.23 -14.06 -7.56
CA ARG A 76 -5.63 -14.94 -8.66
C ARG A 76 -4.51 -15.94 -8.98
N LYS A 77 -4.87 -17.16 -9.39
CA LYS A 77 -3.91 -18.15 -9.93
C LYS A 77 -3.23 -17.61 -11.18
N GLU A 78 -4.00 -16.88 -11.99
CA GLU A 78 -3.59 -16.30 -13.25
C GLU A 78 -4.46 -15.07 -13.56
N LEU A 79 -3.84 -14.02 -14.08
CA LEU A 79 -4.55 -12.87 -14.66
C LEU A 79 -5.02 -13.20 -16.08
N PRO A 80 -6.29 -12.92 -16.42
CA PRO A 80 -6.86 -13.24 -17.73
C PRO A 80 -6.42 -12.24 -18.82
N LEU A 81 -5.11 -11.95 -18.91
CA LEU A 81 -4.54 -11.10 -19.96
C LEU A 81 -3.92 -12.00 -21.03
N GLN A 82 -4.32 -11.76 -22.29
CA GLN A 82 -3.84 -12.52 -23.45
C GLN A 82 -2.63 -11.85 -24.13
N GLN A 83 -2.30 -10.62 -23.73
CA GLN A 83 -1.18 -9.88 -24.30
C GLN A 83 0.14 -10.44 -23.77
N LYS A 84 0.95 -11.02 -24.67
CA LYS A 84 2.33 -11.42 -24.38
C LYS A 84 3.13 -10.20 -23.92
N GLY A 85 3.84 -10.34 -22.80
CA GLY A 85 4.68 -9.27 -22.25
C GLY A 85 3.94 -8.19 -21.46
N ALA A 86 2.65 -8.39 -21.14
CA ALA A 86 1.92 -7.54 -20.20
C ALA A 86 2.60 -7.58 -18.82
N ASN A 87 3.38 -6.56 -18.52
CA ASN A 87 4.23 -6.47 -17.32
C ASN A 87 4.00 -5.19 -16.50
N SER A 88 2.97 -4.40 -16.85
CA SER A 88 2.59 -3.16 -16.17
C SER A 88 1.09 -3.06 -15.98
N TYR A 89 0.66 -2.18 -15.08
CA TYR A 89 -0.76 -1.94 -14.79
C TYR A 89 -1.54 -1.34 -15.97
N ALA A 90 -0.87 -0.84 -17.01
CA ALA A 90 -1.52 -0.37 -18.22
C ALA A 90 -2.31 -1.48 -18.94
N ALA A 91 -1.92 -2.74 -18.76
CA ALA A 91 -2.62 -3.88 -19.35
C ALA A 91 -3.90 -4.29 -18.59
N LEU A 92 -4.14 -3.75 -17.40
CA LEU A 92 -5.29 -4.11 -16.57
C LEU A 92 -6.54 -3.32 -16.97
N ALA A 93 -7.67 -4.01 -17.08
CA ALA A 93 -8.98 -3.38 -17.20
C ALA A 93 -9.47 -2.91 -15.82
N GLU A 94 -10.10 -1.74 -15.76
CA GLU A 94 -10.79 -1.29 -14.54
C GLU A 94 -11.91 -2.27 -14.18
N GLY A 95 -12.07 -2.55 -12.89
CA GLY A 95 -12.99 -3.57 -12.37
C GLY A 95 -12.46 -5.00 -12.43
N MET A 96 -11.27 -5.24 -12.98
CA MET A 96 -10.68 -6.58 -13.01
C MET A 96 -10.40 -7.08 -11.59
N LEU A 97 -10.84 -8.29 -11.26
CA LEU A 97 -10.48 -8.96 -10.02
C LEU A 97 -8.97 -9.27 -10.03
N ILE A 98 -8.27 -8.84 -8.99
CA ILE A 98 -6.84 -9.12 -8.78
C ILE A 98 -6.63 -10.18 -7.70
N GLY A 99 -7.48 -10.17 -6.68
CA GLY A 99 -7.37 -11.09 -5.55
C GLY A 99 -8.42 -10.82 -4.48
N LEU A 100 -8.12 -11.32 -3.29
CA LEU A 100 -8.91 -11.22 -2.08
C LEU A 100 -7.99 -10.83 -0.93
N ILE A 101 -8.46 -9.97 -0.03
CA ILE A 101 -7.78 -9.67 1.23
C ILE A 101 -8.75 -9.86 2.39
N GLN A 102 -8.28 -10.48 3.44
CA GLN A 102 -8.92 -10.48 4.75
C GLN A 102 -8.13 -9.57 5.67
N TRP A 103 -8.79 -8.52 6.18
CA TRP A 103 -8.25 -7.71 7.27
C TRP A 103 -8.68 -8.31 8.61
N HIS A 104 -7.71 -8.69 9.45
CA HIS A 104 -7.97 -9.30 10.76
C HIS A 104 -8.21 -8.26 11.87
N GLN A 105 -7.90 -7.00 11.59
CA GLN A 105 -8.09 -5.86 12.47
C GLN A 105 -8.48 -4.62 11.66
N PRO A 106 -8.99 -3.55 12.30
CA PRO A 106 -9.34 -2.33 11.58
C PRO A 106 -8.14 -1.81 10.80
N TRP A 107 -8.38 -1.39 9.56
CA TRP A 107 -7.37 -0.85 8.66
C TRP A 107 -7.73 0.59 8.27
N THR A 108 -6.74 1.38 7.87
CA THR A 108 -6.95 2.75 7.39
C THR A 108 -6.51 2.80 5.95
N ASP A 109 -7.42 3.18 5.07
CA ASP A 109 -7.14 3.21 3.65
C ASP A 109 -6.33 4.43 3.21
N TYR A 110 -5.99 4.49 1.92
CA TYR A 110 -5.17 5.56 1.37
C TYR A 110 -5.80 6.95 1.56
N ARG A 111 -7.12 7.05 1.71
CA ARG A 111 -7.86 8.30 1.96
C ARG A 111 -8.19 8.53 3.43
N LYS A 112 -7.47 7.88 4.35
CA LYS A 112 -7.66 7.99 5.80
C LYS A 112 -9.04 7.48 6.25
N GLN A 113 -9.71 6.65 5.45
CA GLN A 113 -11.01 6.07 5.80
C GLN A 113 -10.81 4.79 6.63
N LYS A 114 -11.64 4.59 7.65
CA LYS A 114 -11.57 3.40 8.50
C LYS A 114 -12.29 2.23 7.83
N VAL A 115 -11.53 1.18 7.52
CA VAL A 115 -12.01 -0.10 7.00
C VAL A 115 -12.16 -1.07 8.18
N LYS A 116 -13.33 -1.70 8.28
CA LYS A 116 -13.59 -2.70 9.32
C LYS A 116 -12.81 -3.99 9.04
N PRO A 117 -12.52 -4.81 10.07
CA PRO A 117 -12.10 -6.20 9.84
C PRO A 117 -13.13 -6.91 8.97
N GLY A 118 -12.67 -7.72 8.03
CA GLY A 118 -13.56 -8.35 7.06
C GLY A 118 -12.83 -8.90 5.85
N VAL A 119 -13.61 -9.47 4.93
CA VAL A 119 -13.12 -10.09 3.69
C VAL A 119 -13.57 -9.26 2.51
N TYR A 120 -12.62 -8.91 1.65
CA TYR A 120 -12.81 -7.98 0.55
C TYR A 120 -12.17 -8.51 -0.72
N THR A 121 -12.85 -8.37 -1.86
CA THR A 121 -12.19 -8.55 -3.16
C THR A 121 -11.38 -7.30 -3.49
N LEU A 122 -10.30 -7.51 -4.25
CA LEU A 122 -9.40 -6.47 -4.72
C LEU A 122 -9.63 -6.25 -6.21
N ARG A 123 -10.16 -5.07 -6.56
CA ARG A 123 -10.55 -4.72 -7.93
C ARG A 123 -9.70 -3.57 -8.45
N PHE A 124 -9.09 -3.75 -9.62
CA PHE A 124 -8.23 -2.72 -10.21
C PHE A 124 -9.04 -1.48 -10.61
N ALA A 125 -8.51 -0.28 -10.35
CA ALA A 125 -9.10 0.98 -10.77
C ALA A 125 -8.03 2.02 -11.09
N ARG A 126 -8.40 3.03 -11.87
CA ARG A 126 -7.59 4.22 -12.07
C ARG A 126 -8.33 5.45 -11.58
N GLN A 127 -7.61 6.30 -10.87
CA GLN A 127 -8.11 7.63 -10.54
C GLN A 127 -8.19 8.47 -11.82
N PRO A 128 -9.30 9.20 -12.05
CA PRO A 128 -9.44 10.11 -13.18
C PRO A 128 -8.32 11.16 -13.21
N MET A 129 -7.91 11.57 -14.42
CA MET A 129 -6.92 12.62 -14.63
C MET A 129 -7.61 13.97 -14.90
N ASP A 130 -8.42 14.41 -13.94
CA ASP A 130 -9.11 15.71 -13.98
C ASP A 130 -8.63 16.65 -12.85
N GLY A 131 -9.09 17.89 -12.87
CA GLY A 131 -8.65 18.93 -11.92
C GLY A 131 -8.90 18.60 -10.44
N ASP A 132 -9.93 17.80 -10.13
CA ASP A 132 -10.30 17.47 -8.75
C ASP A 132 -9.49 16.29 -8.18
N HIS A 133 -8.84 15.52 -9.06
CA HIS A 133 -8.13 14.30 -8.69
C HIS A 133 -6.60 14.43 -8.82
N MET A 134 -6.11 15.34 -9.65
CA MET A 134 -4.69 15.53 -9.84
C MET A 134 -4.00 16.03 -8.56
N GLY A 135 -2.89 15.37 -8.18
CA GLY A 135 -2.06 15.75 -7.03
C GLY A 135 -2.48 15.14 -5.70
N THR A 136 -3.59 14.39 -5.62
CA THR A 136 -4.00 13.73 -4.37
C THR A 136 -3.22 12.43 -4.07
N ALA A 137 -2.53 11.90 -5.09
CA ALA A 137 -1.70 10.71 -5.00
C ALA A 137 -0.49 10.77 -5.95
N PRO A 138 0.63 10.10 -5.61
CA PRO A 138 1.82 10.06 -6.46
C PRO A 138 1.64 9.17 -7.71
N TYR A 139 0.66 8.26 -7.69
CA TYR A 139 0.27 7.40 -8.81
C TYR A 139 -1.25 7.34 -8.88
N ASN A 140 -1.79 7.02 -10.05
CA ASN A 140 -3.23 7.00 -10.28
C ASN A 140 -3.81 5.57 -10.28
N GLU A 141 -3.01 4.53 -10.10
CA GLU A 141 -3.51 3.15 -10.02
C GLU A 141 -3.79 2.70 -8.58
N PHE A 142 -4.94 2.05 -8.39
CA PHE A 142 -5.40 1.58 -7.09
C PHE A 142 -5.99 0.17 -7.19
N LEU A 143 -5.99 -0.55 -6.06
CA LEU A 143 -6.94 -1.63 -5.84
C LEU A 143 -8.03 -1.12 -4.90
N LEU A 144 -9.28 -1.26 -5.34
CA LEU A 144 -10.45 -0.92 -4.56
C LEU A 144 -10.91 -2.14 -3.77
N LEU A 145 -11.28 -1.91 -2.52
CA LEU A 145 -11.88 -2.92 -1.65
C LEU A 145 -13.38 -2.96 -1.90
N VAL A 146 -13.88 -4.13 -2.30
CA VAL A 146 -15.32 -4.42 -2.37
C VAL A 146 -15.64 -5.50 -1.34
N PRO A 147 -16.69 -5.34 -0.48
CA PRO A 147 -17.05 -6.38 0.48
C PRO A 147 -17.34 -7.69 -0.26
N ALA A 148 -16.66 -8.79 0.10
CA ALA A 148 -16.72 -10.03 -0.67
C ALA A 148 -18.14 -10.64 -0.72
N ALA A 149 -19.00 -10.31 0.25
CA ALA A 149 -20.40 -10.71 0.27
C ALA A 149 -21.27 -9.97 -0.78
N LEU A 150 -20.74 -8.91 -1.40
CA LEU A 150 -21.42 -8.10 -2.42
C LEU A 150 -20.79 -8.26 -3.82
N ASP A 151 -19.72 -9.04 -3.94
CA ASP A 151 -19.01 -9.29 -5.18
C ASP A 151 -18.96 -10.80 -5.43
N GLU A 152 -19.83 -11.29 -6.30
CA GLU A 152 -20.07 -12.73 -6.44
C GLU A 152 -19.39 -13.35 -7.66
N LYS A 153 -18.84 -12.57 -8.58
CA LYS A 153 -18.35 -13.06 -9.89
C LYS A 153 -16.96 -12.54 -10.21
N PRO A 154 -16.06 -13.36 -10.77
CA PRO A 154 -14.69 -12.94 -11.09
C PRO A 154 -14.60 -12.04 -12.33
N ASP A 155 -15.69 -11.88 -13.07
CA ASP A 155 -15.84 -10.98 -14.21
C ASP A 155 -15.52 -9.54 -13.86
N THR A 156 -15.06 -8.78 -14.85
CA THR A 156 -14.78 -7.35 -14.70
C THR A 156 -16.05 -6.59 -14.32
N LEU A 157 -15.99 -5.81 -13.24
CA LEU A 157 -17.09 -4.92 -12.85
C LEU A 157 -17.09 -3.67 -13.73
N MET A 158 -18.28 -3.13 -14.00
CA MET A 158 -18.39 -1.79 -14.61
C MET A 158 -17.91 -0.73 -13.60
N VAL A 159 -17.33 0.36 -14.08
CA VAL A 159 -16.70 1.39 -13.23
C VAL A 159 -17.67 1.97 -12.20
N ASP A 160 -18.90 2.31 -12.60
CA ASP A 160 -19.90 2.86 -11.69
C ASP A 160 -20.33 1.85 -10.61
N GLU A 161 -20.51 0.59 -11.01
CA GLU A 161 -20.82 -0.50 -10.08
C GLU A 161 -19.66 -0.74 -9.10
N LEU A 162 -18.43 -0.76 -9.60
CA LEU A 162 -17.23 -0.88 -8.78
C LEU A 162 -17.16 0.23 -7.72
N HIS A 163 -17.41 1.47 -8.11
CA HIS A 163 -17.39 2.61 -7.20
C HIS A 163 -18.50 2.52 -6.15
N GLU A 164 -19.72 2.16 -6.55
CA GLU A 164 -20.84 1.96 -5.63
C GLU A 164 -20.54 0.87 -4.60
N LEU A 165 -20.11 -0.30 -5.07
CA LEU A 165 -19.82 -1.45 -4.22
C LEU A 165 -18.63 -1.18 -3.29
N SER A 166 -17.59 -0.51 -3.79
CA SER A 166 -16.43 -0.16 -2.96
C SER A 166 -16.76 0.89 -1.90
N GLY A 167 -17.62 1.86 -2.19
CA GLY A 167 -18.09 2.85 -1.21
C GLY A 167 -18.79 2.22 -0.01
N LYS A 168 -19.45 1.06 -0.20
CA LYS A 168 -20.09 0.28 0.88
C LYS A 168 -19.08 -0.28 1.90
N THR A 169 -17.80 -0.42 1.54
CA THR A 169 -16.72 -0.84 2.48
C THR A 169 -16.58 0.11 3.66
N VAL A 170 -16.72 1.41 3.42
CA VAL A 170 -16.51 2.48 4.41
C VAL A 170 -17.81 3.23 4.75
N GLY A 171 -18.93 2.86 4.12
CA GLY A 171 -20.23 3.52 4.29
C GLY A 171 -20.24 4.95 3.77
N ARG A 172 -19.47 5.26 2.72
CA ARG A 172 -19.33 6.60 2.13
C ARG A 172 -19.52 6.55 0.61
N LYS A 173 -19.68 7.71 -0.01
CA LYS A 173 -19.79 7.85 -1.48
C LYS A 173 -18.49 7.47 -2.21
N HIS A 174 -17.34 7.69 -1.57
CA HIS A 174 -16.06 7.43 -2.21
C HIS A 174 -15.58 5.98 -1.98
N PRO A 175 -14.96 5.35 -2.98
CA PRO A 175 -14.39 4.01 -2.86
C PRO A 175 -13.35 3.92 -1.74
N SER A 176 -13.21 2.74 -1.17
CA SER A 176 -12.08 2.43 -0.29
C SER A 176 -10.93 1.87 -1.12
N MET A 177 -9.74 2.46 -0.94
CA MET A 177 -8.65 2.31 -1.91
C MET A 177 -7.28 2.04 -1.32
N MET A 178 -6.53 1.20 -2.02
CA MET A 178 -5.14 0.84 -1.75
C MET A 178 -4.27 1.31 -2.91
N LEU A 179 -3.35 2.26 -2.67
CA LEU A 179 -2.46 2.79 -3.71
C LEU A 179 -1.53 1.69 -4.25
N LEU A 180 -1.38 1.63 -5.57
CA LEU A 180 -0.36 0.82 -6.22
C LEU A 180 0.85 1.68 -6.55
N PHE A 181 2.01 1.28 -6.03
CA PHE A 181 3.28 1.80 -6.51
C PHE A 181 3.68 1.07 -7.80
N PRO A 182 4.52 1.67 -8.66
CA PRO A 182 5.17 0.96 -9.73
C PRO A 182 5.95 -0.22 -9.16
N TYR A 183 5.62 -1.43 -9.62
CA TYR A 183 6.36 -2.62 -9.21
C TYR A 183 7.78 -2.57 -9.78
N ARG A 184 8.77 -2.77 -8.92
CA ARG A 184 10.17 -2.90 -9.30
C ARG A 184 10.58 -4.35 -9.09
N LYS A 185 10.82 -5.07 -10.19
CA LYS A 185 11.23 -6.47 -10.13
C LYS A 185 12.51 -6.60 -9.31
N GLY A 186 12.42 -7.36 -8.22
CA GLY A 186 13.58 -7.76 -7.43
C GLY A 186 14.30 -8.96 -8.03
N ASN A 187 15.27 -9.50 -7.28
CA ASN A 187 16.02 -10.70 -7.68
C ASN A 187 15.23 -12.00 -7.49
N SER A 188 14.02 -11.93 -6.94
CA SER A 188 13.16 -13.07 -6.61
C SER A 188 11.70 -12.71 -6.83
N ASP A 189 10.88 -13.72 -7.13
CA ASP A 189 9.42 -13.62 -7.23
C ASP A 189 8.72 -13.83 -5.87
N ALA A 190 9.49 -14.04 -4.80
CA ALA A 190 8.97 -14.14 -3.43
C ALA A 190 8.31 -12.82 -3.01
N ALA A 191 7.20 -12.92 -2.27
CA ALA A 191 6.54 -11.74 -1.75
C ALA A 191 7.40 -11.06 -0.68
N THR A 192 7.44 -9.73 -0.69
CA THR A 192 8.23 -8.92 0.24
C THR A 192 7.45 -7.70 0.71
N LEU A 193 7.84 -7.13 1.85
CA LEU A 193 7.38 -5.82 2.28
C LEU A 193 8.48 -4.80 1.99
N THR A 194 8.13 -3.75 1.27
CA THR A 194 9.09 -2.74 0.80
C THR A 194 8.66 -1.35 1.27
N ALA A 195 9.56 -0.67 1.99
CA ALA A 195 9.37 0.73 2.34
C ALA A 195 9.38 1.60 1.07
N ARG A 196 8.47 2.55 1.03
CA ARG A 196 8.29 3.53 -0.05
C ARG A 196 8.30 4.94 0.53
N PRO A 197 8.47 5.99 -0.30
CA PRO A 197 8.40 7.38 0.15
C PRO A 197 7.08 7.69 0.89
N GLN A 198 7.09 8.75 1.73
CA GLN A 198 5.93 9.21 2.50
C GLN A 198 5.36 8.12 3.43
N ASP A 199 6.26 7.37 4.09
CA ASP A 199 5.93 6.35 5.09
C ASP A 199 4.98 5.24 4.61
N HIS A 200 4.98 4.99 3.30
CA HIS A 200 4.24 3.87 2.72
C HIS A 200 5.01 2.56 2.87
N LEU A 201 4.28 1.48 3.13
CA LEU A 201 4.79 0.11 3.07
C LEU A 201 3.98 -0.67 2.05
N THR A 202 4.64 -1.23 1.05
CA THR A 202 3.98 -2.04 0.02
C THR A 202 4.23 -3.52 0.23
N LEU A 203 3.18 -4.33 0.07
CA LEU A 203 3.27 -5.75 -0.18
C LEU A 203 3.54 -5.95 -1.68
N ASP A 204 4.78 -6.35 -1.97
CA ASP A 204 5.26 -6.61 -3.31
C ASP A 204 5.07 -8.10 -3.63
N PHE A 205 4.42 -8.43 -4.75
CA PHE A 205 4.18 -9.81 -5.18
C PHE A 205 3.97 -9.90 -6.69
N VAL A 206 4.00 -11.12 -7.24
CA VAL A 206 3.73 -11.35 -8.67
C VAL A 206 2.49 -12.21 -8.87
N ILE A 207 1.81 -12.05 -10.01
CA ILE A 207 0.75 -12.97 -10.47
C ILE A 207 1.11 -13.45 -11.88
N PRO A 208 1.00 -14.77 -12.19
CA PRO A 208 1.09 -15.27 -13.55
C PRO A 208 0.07 -14.63 -14.49
N VAL A 209 0.43 -14.53 -15.77
CA VAL A 209 -0.43 -13.98 -16.82
C VAL A 209 -0.70 -15.07 -17.86
N GLY A 210 -1.95 -15.21 -18.33
CA GLY A 210 -2.34 -16.25 -19.30
C GLY A 210 -1.57 -16.24 -20.62
N GLY A 211 -1.08 -15.07 -21.05
CA GLY A 211 -0.17 -14.92 -22.19
C GLY A 211 1.30 -15.32 -21.93
N GLY A 212 1.62 -15.78 -20.72
CA GLY A 212 2.97 -16.10 -20.25
C GLY A 212 3.64 -14.94 -19.52
N GLY A 213 4.55 -15.29 -18.60
CA GLY A 213 5.24 -14.33 -17.72
C GLY A 213 4.43 -14.00 -16.46
N THR A 214 4.84 -12.92 -15.79
CA THR A 214 4.21 -12.44 -14.56
C THR A 214 4.03 -10.93 -14.60
N LEU A 215 2.99 -10.46 -13.93
CA LEU A 215 2.77 -9.05 -13.64
C LEU A 215 2.97 -8.84 -12.14
N GLY A 216 3.84 -7.90 -11.78
CA GLY A 216 4.14 -7.58 -10.39
C GLY A 216 3.26 -6.47 -9.85
N PHE A 217 2.97 -6.53 -8.56
CA PHE A 217 2.17 -5.58 -7.79
C PHE A 217 3.00 -5.08 -6.63
N ALA A 218 2.92 -3.77 -6.34
CA ALA A 218 3.43 -3.16 -5.12
C ALA A 218 2.26 -2.46 -4.41
N LEU A 219 1.53 -3.24 -3.61
CA LEU A 219 0.25 -2.86 -3.01
C LEU A 219 0.45 -2.23 -1.63
N THR A 220 0.00 -0.99 -1.44
CA THR A 220 0.11 -0.30 -0.15
C THR A 220 -0.70 -1.00 0.95
N VAL A 221 -0.02 -1.45 2.01
CA VAL A 221 -0.64 -2.05 3.20
C VAL A 221 -0.53 -1.15 4.44
N VAL A 222 0.41 -0.20 4.44
CA VAL A 222 0.53 0.87 5.44
C VAL A 222 0.85 2.17 4.71
N GLY A 223 0.35 3.29 5.23
CA GLY A 223 0.52 4.63 4.65
C GLY A 223 -0.75 5.10 3.94
N HIS A 224 -0.92 6.42 3.91
CA HIS A 224 -2.05 7.09 3.30
C HIS A 224 -1.60 8.43 2.72
N THR A 225 -2.48 9.08 1.94
CA THR A 225 -2.18 10.39 1.37
C THR A 225 -1.76 11.40 2.45
N MET A 226 -0.79 12.24 2.10
CA MET A 226 -0.42 13.42 2.88
C MET A 226 -1.23 14.66 2.47
N ALA A 227 -2.00 14.57 1.38
CA ALA A 227 -2.94 15.62 1.03
C ALA A 227 -4.00 15.76 2.14
N GLU A 228 -4.37 17.01 2.42
CA GLU A 228 -5.41 17.36 3.39
C GLU A 228 -6.81 17.17 2.80
#